data_AF-A0A1F9XJ27-F1
#
_entry.id   AF-A0A1F9XJ27-F1
#
_cell.length_a   1.000
_cell.length_b   1.000
_cell.length_c   1.000
_cell.angle_alpha   90.00
_cell.angle_beta   90.00
_cell.angle_gamma   90.00
#
_symmetry.space_group_name_H-M   'P 1'
#
loop_
_entity.id
_entity.type
_entity.pdbx_description
1 polymer ?
#
loop_
_entity_poly.entity_id
_entity_poly.type
_entity_poly.pdbx_seq_one_letter_code
_entity_poly.pdbx_strand_id
1 'polypeptide(L)'
;MRQRLAGWLELDASLRRAHARDAAGQERVGVPLRSGTEAVTEDFLTVRLDRRLQAGLWRVRVAAAEGDALRAQILGPCDLLEKPL
;
A
#
# COMPACT_ATOMS: atom_id res chain seq x y z
N MET A 1 20.37 -17.73 19.44
CA MET A 1 19.90 -17.45 18.06
C MET A 1 18.38 -17.23 17.99
N ARG A 2 17.53 -18.15 18.48
CA ARG A 2 16.05 -18.07 18.35
C ARG A 2 15.41 -16.82 18.98
N GLN A 3 15.81 -16.41 20.18
CA GLN A 3 15.29 -15.19 20.82
C GLN A 3 15.61 -13.91 20.02
N ARG A 4 16.79 -13.85 19.39
CA ARG A 4 17.17 -12.70 18.57
C ARG A 4 16.33 -12.61 17.30
N LEU A 5 16.06 -13.76 16.66
CA LEU A 5 15.16 -13.84 15.50
C LEU A 5 13.72 -13.41 15.86
N ALA A 6 13.20 -13.85 17.00
CA ALA A 6 11.88 -13.44 17.47
C ALA A 6 11.77 -11.92 17.64
N GLY A 7 12.78 -11.29 18.26
CA GLY A 7 12.83 -9.83 18.40
C GLY A 7 12.89 -9.09 17.06
N TRP A 8 13.62 -9.60 16.06
CA TRP A 8 13.66 -9.00 14.72
C TRP A 8 12.30 -9.07 14.01
N LEU A 9 11.59 -10.19 14.12
CA LEU A 9 10.25 -10.36 13.52
C LEU A 9 9.22 -9.43 14.17
N GLU A 10 9.28 -9.27 15.49
CA GLU A 10 8.40 -8.36 16.21
C GLU A 10 8.66 -6.89 15.84
N LEU A 11 9.94 -6.52 15.68
CA LEU A 11 10.33 -5.19 15.22
C LEU A 11 9.83 -4.94 13.79
N ASP A 12 10.05 -5.87 12.86
CA ASP A 12 9.55 -5.78 11.48
C ASP A 12 8.03 -5.61 11.44
N ALA A 13 7.29 -6.43 12.19
CA ALA A 13 5.83 -6.31 12.29
C ALA A 13 5.39 -4.96 12.86
N SER A 14 6.13 -4.43 13.83
CA SER A 14 5.82 -3.12 14.44
C SER A 14 6.11 -1.96 13.50
N LEU A 15 7.20 -2.03 12.73
CA LEU A 15 7.53 -1.06 11.69
C LEU A 15 6.49 -1.06 10.56
N ARG A 16 6.08 -2.25 10.08
CA ARG A 16 4.99 -2.38 9.10
C ARG A 16 3.69 -1.75 9.60
N ARG A 17 3.32 -1.98 10.86
CA ARG A 17 2.14 -1.36 11.47
C ARG A 17 2.27 0.15 11.67
N ALA A 18 3.46 0.65 11.94
CA ALA A 18 3.70 2.09 12.02
C ALA A 18 3.56 2.74 10.64
N HIS A 19 4.18 2.16 9.62
CA HIS A 19 4.09 2.65 8.23
C HIS A 19 2.65 2.60 7.69
N ALA A 20 1.92 1.52 7.97
CA ALA A 20 0.50 1.38 7.64
C ALA A 20 -0.38 2.48 8.26
N ARG A 21 -0.10 2.85 9.53
CA ARG A 21 -0.82 3.92 10.22
C ARG A 21 -0.47 5.29 9.67
N ASP A 22 0.80 5.54 9.36
CA ASP A 22 1.23 6.79 8.75
C ASP A 22 0.53 7.00 7.40
N ALA A 23 0.52 5.97 6.55
CA ALA A 23 -0.09 6.06 5.22
C ALA A 23 -1.61 6.24 5.23
N ALA A 24 -2.31 5.90 6.32
CA ALA A 24 -3.77 5.97 6.36
C ALA A 24 -4.29 7.39 6.08
N GLY A 25 -5.21 7.50 5.13
CA GLY A 25 -5.78 8.76 4.64
C GLY A 25 -4.93 9.46 3.57
N GLN A 26 -3.68 9.04 3.34
CA GLN A 26 -2.81 9.65 2.33
C GLN A 26 -3.13 9.14 0.92
N GLU A 27 -2.93 10.00 -0.06
CA GLU A 27 -2.91 9.63 -1.48
C GLU A 27 -1.54 9.06 -1.86
N ARG A 28 -1.58 8.05 -2.71
CA ARG A 28 -0.42 7.27 -3.17
C ARG A 28 -0.61 6.89 -4.64
N VAL A 29 0.49 6.55 -5.30
CA VAL A 29 0.51 5.93 -6.62
C VAL A 29 0.69 4.42 -6.47
N GLY A 30 -0.36 3.66 -6.78
CA GLY A 30 -0.37 2.20 -6.76
C GLY A 30 -0.14 1.60 -8.15
N VAL A 31 0.61 0.50 -8.17
CA VAL A 31 0.71 -0.43 -9.30
C VAL A 31 -0.07 -1.70 -8.96
N PRO A 32 -1.10 -2.08 -9.73
CA PRO A 32 -1.88 -3.28 -9.44
C PRO A 32 -1.05 -4.55 -9.65
N LEU A 33 -1.20 -5.50 -8.73
CA LEU A 33 -0.65 -6.85 -8.81
C LEU A 33 -1.42 -7.68 -9.85
N ARG A 34 -0.94 -8.89 -10.16
CA ARG A 34 -1.50 -9.75 -11.22
C ARG A 34 -3.00 -10.01 -11.11
N SER A 35 -3.53 -10.13 -9.90
CA SER A 35 -4.97 -10.30 -9.66
C SER A 35 -5.78 -9.05 -10.01
N GLY A 36 -5.16 -7.87 -9.93
CA GLY A 36 -5.78 -6.56 -10.06
C GLY A 36 -6.63 -6.17 -8.84
N THR A 37 -6.74 -7.01 -7.82
CA THR A 37 -7.48 -6.74 -6.57
C THR A 37 -6.61 -6.18 -5.46
N GLU A 38 -5.31 -6.11 -5.70
CA GLU A 38 -4.30 -5.56 -4.82
C GLU A 38 -3.37 -4.66 -5.63
N ALA A 39 -2.78 -3.67 -4.98
CA ALA A 39 -1.73 -2.85 -5.55
C ALA A 39 -0.58 -2.69 -4.56
N VAL A 40 0.61 -2.44 -5.11
CA VAL A 40 1.77 -1.98 -4.35
C VAL A 40 1.95 -0.50 -4.61
N THR A 41 1.99 0.31 -3.56
CA THR A 41 2.24 1.75 -3.64
C THR A 41 3.72 2.06 -3.89
N GLU A 42 4.04 3.31 -4.18
CA GLU A 42 5.40 3.80 -4.41
C GLU A 42 6.33 3.63 -3.20
N ASP A 43 5.77 3.53 -1.98
CA ASP A 43 6.46 3.25 -0.72
C ASP A 43 6.38 1.77 -0.31
N PHE A 44 6.02 0.88 -1.24
CA PHE A 44 5.99 -0.58 -1.07
C PHE A 44 4.94 -1.11 -0.07
N LEU A 45 3.88 -0.34 0.20
CA LEU A 45 2.71 -0.86 0.91
C LEU A 45 1.84 -1.68 -0.04
N THR A 46 1.48 -2.88 0.39
CA THR A 46 0.47 -3.68 -0.30
C THR A 46 -0.90 -3.29 0.23
N VAL A 47 -1.80 -2.91 -0.66
CA VAL A 47 -3.17 -2.50 -0.34
C VAL A 47 -4.17 -3.32 -1.14
N ARG A 48 -5.28 -3.67 -0.50
CA ARG A 48 -6.46 -4.27 -1.13
C ARG A 48 -7.34 -3.19 -1.74
N LEU A 49 -7.79 -3.42 -2.96
CA LEU A 49 -8.57 -2.47 -3.73
C LEU A 49 -10.07 -2.79 -3.59
N ASP A 50 -10.90 -1.76 -3.62
CA ASP A 50 -12.37 -1.87 -3.61
C ASP A 50 -12.95 -2.45 -4.90
N ARG A 51 -12.18 -2.38 -6.00
CA ARG A 51 -12.49 -3.02 -7.29
C ARG A 51 -11.22 -3.45 -8.02
N ARG A 52 -11.40 -4.30 -9.02
CA ARG A 52 -10.30 -4.78 -9.87
C ARG A 52 -9.78 -3.67 -10.78
N LEU A 53 -8.46 -3.50 -10.82
CA LEU A 53 -7.76 -2.62 -11.75
C LEU A 53 -7.08 -3.40 -12.87
N GLN A 54 -6.99 -2.73 -14.02
CA GLN A 54 -6.11 -3.12 -15.12
C GLN A 54 -4.69 -2.61 -14.88
N ALA A 55 -3.72 -3.17 -15.59
CA ALA A 55 -2.32 -2.72 -15.54
C ALA A 55 -2.20 -1.21 -15.81
N GLY A 56 -1.29 -0.55 -15.10
CA GLY A 56 -1.06 0.89 -15.19
C GLY A 56 -0.73 1.51 -13.84
N LEU A 57 -0.58 2.83 -13.82
CA LEU A 57 -0.40 3.61 -12.59
C LEU A 57 -1.74 4.18 -12.15
N TRP A 58 -2.02 4.08 -10.86
CA TRP A 58 -3.31 4.48 -10.31
C TRP A 58 -3.10 5.32 -9.06
N ARG A 59 -3.86 6.42 -8.95
CA ARG A 59 -3.97 7.14 -7.70
C ARG A 59 -4.91 6.38 -6.78
N VAL A 60 -4.46 6.12 -5.57
CA VAL A 60 -5.22 5.43 -4.53
C VAL A 60 -5.13 6.22 -3.23
N ARG A 61 -6.19 6.20 -2.43
CA ARG A 61 -6.17 6.71 -1.06
C ARG A 61 -6.14 5.55 -0.10
N VAL A 62 -5.10 5.45 0.71
CA VAL A 62 -4.96 4.37 1.69
C VAL A 62 -6.02 4.57 2.77
N ALA A 63 -6.77 3.52 3.07
CA ALA A 63 -7.73 3.48 4.17
C ALA A 63 -7.10 2.88 5.42
N ALA A 64 -7.76 3.04 6.57
CA ALA A 64 -7.35 2.37 7.79
C ALA A 64 -7.27 0.84 7.60
N ALA A 65 -6.32 0.20 8.29
CA ALA A 65 -6.16 -1.25 8.25
C ALA A 65 -7.40 -1.95 8.84
N GLU A 66 -7.84 -3.03 8.18
CA GLU A 66 -8.85 -3.95 8.69
C GLU A 66 -8.14 -5.28 9.00
N GLY A 67 -7.81 -5.49 10.28
CA GLY A 67 -6.90 -6.58 10.66
C GLY A 67 -5.48 -6.35 10.12
N ASP A 68 -4.91 -7.37 9.47
CA ASP A 68 -3.55 -7.31 8.90
C ASP A 68 -3.50 -6.74 7.47
N ALA A 69 -4.65 -6.47 6.85
CA ALA A 69 -4.73 -5.98 5.47
C ALA A 69 -5.08 -4.49 5.42
N LEU A 70 -4.27 -3.71 4.70
CA LEU A 70 -4.60 -2.33 4.34
C LEU A 70 -5.56 -2.33 3.17
N ARG A 71 -6.59 -1.47 3.22
CA ARG A 71 -7.46 -1.19 2.07
C ARG A 71 -7.03 0.12 1.42
N ALA A 72 -7.41 0.30 0.16
CA ALA A 72 -7.30 1.58 -0.50
C ALA A 72 -8.51 1.83 -1.41
N GLN A 73 -8.95 3.09 -1.46
CA GLN A 73 -9.94 3.58 -2.39
C GLN A 73 -9.26 4.01 -3.68
N ILE A 74 -9.81 3.62 -4.82
CA ILE A 74 -9.28 4.02 -6.13
C ILE A 74 -9.77 5.43 -6.48
N LEU A 75 -8.84 6.36 -6.73
CA LEU A 75 -9.16 7.75 -7.12
C LEU A 75 -9.16 7.96 -8.63
N GLY A 76 -8.42 7.12 -9.38
CA GLY A 76 -8.38 7.18 -10.84
C GLY A 76 -7.00 6.83 -11.40
N PRO A 77 -6.84 6.81 -12.73
CA PRO A 77 -5.52 6.65 -13.35
C PRO A 77 -4.57 7.77 -12.91
N CYS A 78 -3.28 7.46 -12.89
CA CYS A 78 -2.22 8.43 -12.65
C CYS A 78 -1.52 8.70 -13.99
N ASP A 79 -1.79 9.87 -14.56
CA ASP A 79 -1.05 10.37 -15.70
C ASP A 79 0.20 11.07 -15.17
N LEU A 80 1.37 10.44 -15.32
CA LEU A 80 2.66 11.02 -14.90
C LEU A 80 3.08 12.27 -15.72
N LEU A 81 2.21 12.79 -16.58
CA LEU A 81 2.47 13.91 -17.49
C LEU A 81 2.16 15.29 -16.89
N GLU A 82 1.66 15.39 -15.65
CA GLU A 82 1.21 16.66 -15.04
C GLU A 82 2.13 17.21 -13.94
N LYS A 83 3.44 17.00 -14.01
CA LYS A 83 4.38 17.79 -13.21
C LYS A 83 5.43 18.44 -14.11
N PRO A 84 5.44 19.78 -14.28
CA PRO A 84 6.59 20.45 -14.85
C PRO A 84 7.78 20.24 -13.89
N LEU A 85 8.91 19.84 -14.46
CA LEU A 85 10.22 19.88 -13.80
C LEU A 85 10.58 21.31 -13.40
#